data_AF-A0A6L5F1B4-F1
#
_entry.id   AF-A0A6L5F1B4-F1
#
_cell.length_a   1.000
_cell.length_b   1.000
_cell.length_c   1.000
_cell.angle_alpha   90.00
_cell.angle_beta   90.00
_cell.angle_gamma   90.00
#
_symmetry.space_group_name_H-M   'P 1'
#
loop_
_entity.id
_entity.type
_entity.pdbx_description
1 polymer ?
#
loop_
_entity_poly.entity_id
_entity_poly.type
_entity_poly.pdbx_seq_one_letter_code
_entity_poly.pdbx_strand_id
1 'polypeptide(L)'
;LVAFFGTMYFAALRPEEAAALNKRHLSLPCPKWNEEAEKFEYEWGELYLDDANPHVGGRWTDSGKPRDQRQLKSRSVGEGRTVPCPPELTELLHEHMKRYPPAADGRIFSGEKGGEVPMITYTRAWRAARRAALTPEVRSGPLARRPYELRHAAVSTWLTGGVEPARVAEWAGHSVSVLYEVYAAFLDGGDELARKRVQAALGHGA
;
A
#
# COMPACT_ATOMS: atom_id res chain seq x y z
N LEU A 1 -10.40 -0.74 -11.48
CA LEU A 1 -9.98 -0.48 -10.08
C LEU A 1 -9.08 -1.59 -9.49
N VAL A 2 -8.70 -2.63 -10.24
CA VAL A 2 -7.80 -3.67 -9.71
C VAL A 2 -6.46 -3.05 -9.28
N ALA A 3 -5.79 -2.31 -10.17
CA ALA A 3 -4.55 -1.60 -9.84
C ALA A 3 -4.73 -0.58 -8.69
N PHE A 4 -5.88 0.11 -8.62
CA PHE A 4 -6.20 1.05 -7.53
C PHE A 4 -6.22 0.38 -6.14
N PHE A 5 -6.79 -0.82 -6.02
CA PHE A 5 -6.69 -1.58 -4.77
C PHE A 5 -5.32 -2.24 -4.61
N GLY A 6 -4.68 -2.62 -5.72
CA GLY A 6 -3.31 -3.12 -5.76
C GLY A 6 -2.32 -2.16 -5.12
N THR A 7 -2.41 -0.85 -5.37
CA THR A 7 -1.52 0.14 -4.74
C THR A 7 -1.69 0.17 -3.22
N MET A 8 -2.89 -0.09 -2.70
CA MET A 8 -3.12 -0.17 -1.25
C MET A 8 -2.55 -1.47 -0.67
N TYR A 9 -2.69 -2.58 -1.39
CA TYR A 9 -2.27 -3.91 -0.93
C TYR A 9 -0.76 -4.16 -1.03
N PHE A 10 -0.15 -3.73 -2.12
CA PHE A 10 1.26 -4.00 -2.41
C PHE A 10 2.19 -2.88 -1.99
N ALA A 11 1.71 -1.63 -1.92
CA ALA A 11 2.52 -0.45 -1.58
C ALA A 11 1.92 0.34 -0.39
N ALA A 12 0.97 -0.24 0.35
CA ALA A 12 0.38 0.35 1.54
C ALA A 12 -0.24 1.75 1.31
N LEU A 13 -0.62 2.17 0.10
CA LEU A 13 -1.21 3.51 -0.10
C LEU A 13 -2.52 3.65 0.70
N ARG A 14 -2.75 4.85 1.26
CA ARG A 14 -4.05 5.29 1.75
C ARG A 14 -5.01 5.45 0.57
N PRO A 15 -6.33 5.30 0.77
CA PRO A 15 -7.31 5.50 -0.29
C PRO A 15 -7.18 6.84 -1.03
N GLU A 16 -6.85 7.91 -0.30
CA GLU A 16 -6.67 9.26 -0.83
C GLU A 16 -5.39 9.38 -1.65
N GLU A 17 -4.28 8.79 -1.19
CA GLU A 17 -3.01 8.75 -1.96
C GLU A 17 -3.20 7.96 -3.26
N ALA A 18 -3.93 6.84 -3.21
CA ALA A 18 -4.26 6.08 -4.40
C ALA A 18 -5.14 6.89 -5.37
N ALA A 19 -6.12 7.66 -4.86
CA ALA A 19 -6.98 8.50 -5.69
C ALA A 19 -6.23 9.67 -6.34
N ALA A 20 -5.21 10.19 -5.66
CA ALA A 20 -4.35 11.27 -6.15
C ALA A 20 -3.14 10.78 -6.96
N LEU A 21 -2.99 9.47 -7.18
CA LEU A 21 -1.81 8.92 -7.86
C LEU A 21 -1.70 9.45 -9.29
N ASN A 22 -0.51 9.94 -9.63
CA ASN A 22 -0.20 10.60 -10.88
C ASN A 22 0.99 9.92 -11.57
N LYS A 23 1.05 9.97 -12.90
CA LYS A 23 2.18 9.43 -13.68
C LYS A 23 3.53 9.97 -13.22
N ARG A 24 3.62 11.23 -12.77
CA ARG A 24 4.86 11.81 -12.24
C ARG A 24 5.35 11.15 -10.94
N HIS A 25 4.46 10.47 -10.22
CA HIS A 25 4.79 9.73 -9.00
C HIS A 25 5.40 8.36 -9.31
N LEU A 26 5.36 7.90 -10.57
CA LEU A 26 5.72 6.55 -10.94
C LEU A 26 7.13 6.51 -11.55
N SER A 27 8.01 5.71 -10.96
CA SER A 27 9.23 5.21 -11.60
C SER A 27 9.09 3.71 -11.80
N LEU A 28 8.57 3.32 -12.96
CA LEU A 28 8.31 1.92 -13.30
C LEU A 28 9.22 1.51 -14.47
N PRO A 29 10.05 0.47 -14.32
CA PRO A 29 10.76 -0.12 -15.45
C PRO A 29 9.79 -0.55 -16.55
N CYS A 30 10.25 -0.49 -17.80
CA CYS A 30 9.51 -1.07 -18.91
C CYS A 30 9.45 -2.60 -18.75
N PRO A 31 8.32 -3.24 -19.10
CA PRO A 31 8.25 -4.69 -19.13
C PRO A 31 9.26 -5.27 -20.11
N LYS A 32 9.88 -6.39 -19.73
CA LYS A 32 10.84 -7.12 -20.57
C LYS A 32 10.15 -8.36 -21.11
N TRP A 33 10.28 -8.60 -22.42
CA TRP A 33 9.78 -9.85 -23.00
C TRP A 33 10.72 -10.99 -22.62
N ASN A 34 10.19 -12.04 -21.98
CA ASN A 34 10.90 -13.29 -21.75
C ASN A 34 10.51 -14.27 -22.86
N GLU A 35 11.48 -14.59 -23.72
CA GLU A 35 11.27 -15.50 -24.86
C GLU A 35 10.98 -16.94 -24.43
N GLU A 36 11.62 -17.43 -23.36
CA GLU A 36 11.44 -18.80 -22.86
C GLU A 36 10.07 -19.02 -22.22
N ALA A 37 9.59 -18.01 -21.48
CA ALA A 37 8.31 -18.07 -20.79
C ALA A 37 7.13 -17.54 -21.62
N GLU A 38 7.41 -17.05 -22.85
CA GLU A 38 6.45 -16.41 -23.77
C GLU A 38 5.55 -15.36 -23.09
N LYS A 39 6.12 -14.58 -22.17
CA LYS A 39 5.39 -13.57 -21.41
C LYS A 39 6.23 -12.35 -21.10
N PHE A 40 5.56 -11.23 -20.84
CA PHE A 40 6.21 -10.06 -20.27
C PHE A 40 6.50 -10.27 -18.78
N GLU A 41 7.71 -9.89 -18.38
CA GLU A 41 8.15 -9.84 -16.99
C GLU A 41 8.30 -8.39 -16.53
N TYR A 42 7.99 -8.19 -15.25
CA TYR A 42 7.98 -6.89 -14.61
C TYR A 42 8.99 -6.88 -13.48
N GLU A 43 9.66 -5.75 -13.28
CA GLU A 43 10.66 -5.56 -12.24
C GLU A 43 10.13 -4.62 -11.15
N TRP A 44 10.92 -4.50 -10.08
CA TRP A 44 10.67 -3.54 -9.02
C TRP A 44 10.71 -2.12 -9.56
N GLY A 45 9.70 -1.33 -9.24
CA GLY A 45 9.67 0.10 -9.42
C GLY A 45 9.57 0.84 -8.09
N GLU A 46 9.31 2.14 -8.16
CA GLU A 46 9.12 3.02 -7.02
C GLU A 46 7.93 3.95 -7.23
N LEU A 47 7.22 4.26 -6.15
CA LEU A 47 6.18 5.28 -6.11
C LEU A 47 6.62 6.42 -5.18
N TYR A 48 6.62 7.65 -5.68
CA TYR A 48 6.91 8.85 -4.91
C TYR A 48 5.61 9.55 -4.52
N LEU A 49 5.33 9.64 -3.22
CA LEU A 49 4.08 10.18 -2.69
C LEU A 49 4.34 11.49 -1.95
N ASP A 50 3.77 12.58 -2.45
CA ASP A 50 3.83 13.90 -1.84
C ASP A 50 2.99 13.95 -0.55
N ASP A 51 3.54 14.43 0.58
CA ASP A 51 2.81 14.53 1.87
C ASP A 51 1.86 15.75 1.92
N ALA A 52 1.77 16.53 0.83
CA ALA A 52 0.98 17.75 0.76
C ALA A 52 -0.48 17.48 0.34
N ASN A 53 -1.26 16.80 1.17
CA ASN A 53 -2.71 16.99 1.16
C ASN A 53 -3.29 17.02 2.59
N PRO A 54 -3.50 18.22 3.20
CA PRO A 54 -4.03 18.39 4.56
C PRO A 54 -5.50 17.96 4.73
N HIS A 55 -6.13 17.38 3.71
CA HIS A 55 -7.50 16.87 3.81
C HIS A 55 -7.63 15.50 4.51
N VAL A 56 -6.63 15.10 5.30
CA VAL A 56 -6.79 14.06 6.33
C VAL A 56 -7.76 14.58 7.39
N GLY A 57 -9.06 14.61 7.06
CA GLY A 57 -10.09 14.51 8.07
C GLY A 57 -9.78 13.26 8.88
N GLY A 58 -9.78 13.35 10.22
CA GLY A 58 -9.38 12.30 11.16
C GLY A 58 -10.21 11.00 11.14
N ARG A 59 -10.73 10.61 9.97
CA ARG A 59 -11.57 9.45 9.70
C ARG A 59 -10.78 8.19 9.33
N TRP A 60 -9.49 8.34 8.99
CA TRP A 60 -8.59 7.24 8.61
C TRP A 60 -7.24 7.37 9.32
N THR A 61 -7.26 7.26 10.65
CA THR A 61 -6.04 7.23 11.47
C THR A 61 -5.80 5.81 11.96
N ASP A 62 -4.57 5.32 11.81
CA ASP A 62 -4.10 4.03 12.32
C ASP A 62 -4.37 3.86 13.84
N SER A 63 -4.47 4.97 14.59
CA SER A 63 -4.70 4.99 16.05
C SER A 63 -6.16 5.21 16.49
N GLY A 64 -7.09 5.41 15.54
CA GLY A 64 -8.50 5.70 15.86
C GLY A 64 -8.77 6.99 16.67
N LYS A 65 -7.74 7.81 16.92
CA LYS A 65 -7.84 9.09 17.63
C LYS A 65 -7.71 10.24 16.62
N PRO A 66 -8.50 11.33 16.74
CA PRO A 66 -8.13 12.59 16.11
C PRO A 66 -6.74 12.94 16.65
N ARG A 67 -5.71 12.93 15.80
CA ARG A 67 -4.36 13.32 16.22
C ARG A 67 -4.45 14.73 16.79
N ASP A 68 -4.11 14.85 18.07
CA ASP A 68 -3.76 16.13 18.65
C ASP A 68 -2.62 16.72 17.81
N GLN A 69 -2.79 17.96 17.37
CA GLN A 69 -1.84 18.70 16.53
C GLN A 69 -0.61 19.04 17.36
N ARG A 70 0.18 18.05 17.72
CA ARG A 70 1.53 18.27 18.22
C ARG A 70 2.46 18.15 17.04
N GLN A 71 2.80 19.32 16.50
CA GLN A 71 3.91 19.54 15.59
C GLN A 71 5.08 18.67 16.03
N LEU A 72 5.34 17.62 15.28
CA LEU A 72 6.56 16.84 15.41
C LEU A 72 7.66 17.75 14.85
N LYS A 73 8.37 18.44 15.76
CA LYS A 73 9.58 19.19 15.43
C LYS A 73 10.49 18.29 14.63
N SER A 74 10.90 18.77 13.45
CA SER A 74 11.75 18.09 12.45
C SER A 74 11.02 17.17 11.47
N ARG A 75 10.15 17.72 10.61
CA ARG A 75 10.26 17.54 9.15
C ARG A 75 9.78 18.81 8.46
N SER A 76 10.58 19.33 7.53
CA SER A 76 10.19 20.46 6.70
C SER A 76 8.99 20.08 5.83
N VAL A 77 8.04 21.02 5.70
CA VAL A 77 6.95 20.95 4.72
C VAL A 77 7.55 20.62 3.34
N GLY A 78 7.24 19.46 2.77
CA GLY A 78 7.71 19.04 1.44
C GLY A 78 8.47 17.71 1.34
N GLU A 79 8.68 16.97 2.42
CA GLU A 79 9.34 15.66 2.36
C GLU A 79 8.29 14.54 2.12
N GLY A 80 8.07 14.18 0.85
CA GLY A 80 7.26 13.01 0.50
C GLY A 80 7.90 11.68 0.94
N ARG A 81 7.26 10.55 0.61
CA ARG A 81 7.85 9.21 0.83
C ARG A 81 8.00 8.44 -0.47
N THR A 82 9.06 7.66 -0.56
CA THR A 82 9.23 6.64 -1.60
C THR A 82 8.80 5.29 -1.05
N VAL A 83 7.97 4.57 -1.79
CA VAL A 83 7.55 3.21 -1.45
C VAL A 83 7.87 2.28 -2.62
N PRO A 84 8.41 1.08 -2.36
CA PRO A 84 8.71 0.14 -3.43
C PRO A 84 7.41 -0.35 -4.10
N CYS A 85 7.49 -0.53 -5.41
CA CYS A 85 6.45 -1.10 -6.25
C CYS A 85 6.91 -2.51 -6.66
N PRO A 86 6.41 -3.59 -6.04
CA PRO A 86 6.80 -4.94 -6.43
C PRO A 86 6.35 -5.28 -7.86
N PRO A 87 6.98 -6.27 -8.51
CA PRO A 87 6.65 -6.71 -9.87
C PRO A 87 5.15 -6.84 -10.17
N GLU A 88 4.39 -7.42 -9.24
CA GLU A 88 2.94 -7.62 -9.38
C GLU A 88 2.20 -6.29 -9.43
N LEU A 89 2.62 -5.29 -8.65
CA LEU A 89 2.02 -3.96 -8.72
C LEU A 89 2.46 -3.21 -9.97
N THR A 90 3.73 -3.37 -10.38
CA THR A 90 4.25 -2.79 -11.62
C THR A 90 3.46 -3.28 -12.83
N GLU A 91 3.18 -4.58 -12.91
CA GLU A 91 2.31 -5.19 -13.92
C GLU A 91 0.92 -4.57 -13.91
N LEU A 92 0.27 -4.54 -12.73
CA LEU A 92 -1.08 -4.00 -12.60
C LEU A 92 -1.17 -2.54 -13.05
N LEU A 93 -0.15 -1.73 -12.76
CA LEU A 93 -0.10 -0.33 -13.16
C LEU A 93 0.11 -0.16 -14.66
N HIS A 94 1.00 -0.96 -15.28
CA HIS A 94 1.19 -0.95 -16.74
C HIS A 94 -0.08 -1.38 -17.48
N GLU A 95 -0.69 -2.49 -17.09
CA GLU A 95 -1.93 -2.98 -17.70
C GLU A 95 -3.09 -2.00 -17.52
N HIS A 96 -3.18 -1.36 -16.35
CA HIS A 96 -4.17 -0.31 -16.12
C HIS A 96 -3.92 0.90 -17.02
N MET A 97 -2.70 1.41 -17.12
CA MET A 97 -2.38 2.57 -17.96
C MET A 97 -2.52 2.28 -19.46
N LYS A 98 -2.29 1.04 -19.89
CA LYS A 98 -2.53 0.60 -21.27
C LYS A 98 -4.02 0.60 -21.61
N ARG A 99 -4.86 0.09 -20.70
CA ARG A 99 -6.31 0.01 -20.89
C ARG A 99 -7.02 1.35 -20.67
N TYR A 100 -6.52 2.14 -19.72
CA TYR A 100 -7.02 3.43 -19.31
C TYR A 100 -5.86 4.42 -19.29
N PRO A 101 -5.53 5.05 -20.43
CA PRO A 101 -4.47 6.03 -20.50
C PRO A 101 -4.63 7.10 -19.42
N PRO A 102 -3.52 7.57 -18.82
CA PRO A 102 -3.58 8.63 -17.82
C PRO A 102 -4.37 9.84 -18.31
N ALA A 103 -5.09 10.49 -17.40
CA ALA A 103 -5.83 11.71 -17.71
C ALA A 103 -4.89 12.82 -18.20
N ALA A 104 -5.45 13.88 -18.80
CA ALA A 104 -4.66 15.00 -19.32
C ALA A 104 -3.74 15.66 -18.27
N ASP A 105 -4.14 15.62 -17.00
CA ASP A 105 -3.34 16.12 -15.87
C ASP A 105 -2.44 15.04 -15.23
N GLY A 106 -2.33 13.87 -15.84
CA GLY A 106 -1.45 12.78 -15.45
C GLY A 106 -2.03 11.82 -14.41
N ARG A 107 -3.26 12.02 -13.90
CA ARG A 107 -3.86 11.09 -12.94
C ARG A 107 -3.98 9.69 -13.54
N ILE A 108 -3.58 8.69 -12.75
CA ILE A 108 -3.64 7.26 -13.14
C ILE A 108 -5.06 6.72 -12.99
N PHE A 109 -5.77 7.15 -11.95
CA PHE A 109 -7.14 6.75 -11.69
C PHE A 109 -8.07 7.95 -11.78
N SER A 110 -9.02 7.89 -12.69
CA SER A 110 -10.01 8.95 -12.92
C SER A 110 -11.42 8.39 -12.96
N GLY A 111 -12.39 9.21 -12.57
CA GLY A 111 -13.80 8.91 -12.80
C GLY A 111 -14.16 8.97 -14.29
N GLU A 112 -15.25 8.32 -14.69
CA GLU A 112 -15.74 8.33 -16.09
C GLU A 112 -16.01 9.75 -16.62
N LYS A 113 -16.40 10.68 -15.74
CA LYS A 113 -16.64 12.09 -16.06
C LYS A 113 -15.39 12.98 -15.92
N GLY A 114 -14.21 12.37 -15.76
CA GLY A 114 -12.99 13.05 -15.34
C GLY A 114 -12.94 13.31 -13.83
N GLY A 115 -11.82 13.87 -13.37
CA GLY A 115 -11.57 14.14 -11.96
C GLY A 115 -11.17 12.89 -11.16
N GLU A 116 -11.03 13.07 -9.84
CA GLU A 116 -10.67 11.99 -8.90
C GLU A 116 -11.76 10.92 -8.81
N VAL A 117 -11.36 9.69 -8.49
CA VAL A 117 -12.32 8.62 -8.23
C VAL A 117 -13.07 8.91 -6.93
N PRO A 118 -14.41 9.12 -6.95
CA PRO A 118 -15.14 9.43 -5.74
C PRO A 118 -15.08 8.29 -4.72
N MET A 119 -15.03 8.64 -3.43
CA MET A 119 -15.01 7.65 -2.34
C MET A 119 -16.15 6.63 -2.42
N ILE A 120 -17.35 7.11 -2.74
CA ILE A 120 -18.52 6.26 -2.87
C ILE A 120 -18.35 5.22 -3.99
N THR A 121 -17.64 5.57 -5.06
CA THR A 121 -17.41 4.70 -6.22
C THR A 121 -16.50 3.54 -5.84
N TYR A 122 -15.31 3.80 -5.30
CA TYR A 122 -14.40 2.72 -4.92
C TYR A 122 -14.96 1.91 -3.73
N THR A 123 -15.70 2.53 -2.81
CA THR A 123 -16.34 1.79 -1.69
C THR A 123 -17.42 0.83 -2.19
N ARG A 124 -18.22 1.23 -3.18
CA ARG A 124 -19.22 0.36 -3.81
C ARG A 124 -18.56 -0.79 -4.56
N ALA A 125 -17.52 -0.49 -5.35
CA ALA A 125 -16.74 -1.50 -6.06
C ALA A 125 -16.12 -2.52 -5.08
N TRP A 126 -15.55 -2.05 -3.97
CA TRP A 126 -14.99 -2.90 -2.92
C TRP A 126 -16.02 -3.84 -2.31
N ARG A 127 -17.20 -3.32 -1.95
CA ARG A 127 -18.29 -4.14 -1.42
C ARG A 127 -18.74 -5.19 -2.43
N ALA A 128 -18.80 -4.86 -3.71
CA ALA A 128 -19.14 -5.82 -4.76
C ALA A 128 -18.07 -6.91 -4.88
N ALA A 129 -16.79 -6.53 -4.91
CA ALA A 129 -15.67 -7.48 -4.93
C ALA A 129 -15.69 -8.44 -3.73
N ARG A 130 -15.91 -7.92 -2.51
CA ARG A 130 -16.06 -8.78 -1.31
C ARG A 130 -17.22 -9.76 -1.42
N ARG A 131 -18.34 -9.37 -2.03
CA ARG A 131 -19.49 -10.27 -2.22
C ARG A 131 -19.19 -11.38 -3.23
N ALA A 132 -18.36 -11.10 -4.23
CA ALA A 132 -17.98 -12.06 -5.25
C ALA A 132 -16.88 -13.03 -4.76
N ALA A 133 -15.93 -12.55 -3.95
CA ALA A 133 -14.76 -13.32 -3.55
C ALA A 133 -14.91 -14.07 -2.22
N LEU A 134 -15.78 -13.61 -1.30
CA LEU A 134 -15.89 -14.18 0.05
C LEU A 134 -17.21 -14.93 0.23
N THR A 135 -17.16 -16.04 0.97
CA THR A 135 -18.38 -16.72 1.42
C THR A 135 -19.19 -15.79 2.35
N PRO A 136 -20.51 -16.00 2.49
CA PRO A 136 -21.35 -15.22 3.40
C PRO A 136 -20.80 -15.15 4.83
N GLU A 137 -20.26 -16.27 5.33
CA GLU A 137 -19.71 -16.41 6.68
C GLU A 137 -18.47 -15.53 6.84
N VAL A 138 -17.47 -15.69 5.95
CA VAL A 138 -16.23 -14.90 5.99
C VAL A 138 -16.51 -13.40 5.78
N ARG A 139 -17.47 -13.06 4.91
CA ARG A 139 -17.85 -11.68 4.61
C ARG A 139 -18.47 -10.96 5.81
N SER A 140 -19.15 -11.69 6.69
CA SER A 140 -19.76 -11.16 7.91
C SER A 140 -18.69 -10.77 8.96
N GLY A 141 -17.52 -11.39 8.87
CA GLY A 141 -16.36 -11.10 9.70
C GLY A 141 -15.63 -9.79 9.35
N PRO A 142 -14.56 -9.48 10.11
CA PRO A 142 -13.77 -8.25 9.93
C PRO A 142 -12.89 -8.28 8.67
N LEU A 143 -12.68 -9.44 8.06
CA LEU A 143 -11.76 -9.61 6.93
C LEU A 143 -12.10 -8.66 5.78
N ALA A 144 -11.10 -7.87 5.38
CA ALA A 144 -11.19 -6.96 4.24
C ALA A 144 -12.39 -6.00 4.32
N ARG A 145 -12.89 -5.66 5.51
CA ARG A 145 -14.15 -4.90 5.69
C ARG A 145 -14.17 -3.57 4.94
N ARG A 146 -13.02 -2.91 4.82
CA ARG A 146 -12.82 -1.62 4.14
C ARG A 146 -11.62 -1.71 3.21
N PRO A 147 -11.53 -0.87 2.16
CA PRO A 147 -10.33 -0.79 1.33
C PRO A 147 -9.06 -0.51 2.15
N TYR A 148 -9.19 0.30 3.21
CA TYR A 148 -8.11 0.61 4.14
C TYR A 148 -7.45 -0.62 4.78
N GLU A 149 -8.18 -1.73 4.93
CA GLU A 149 -7.61 -2.97 5.48
C GLU A 149 -6.52 -3.58 4.58
N LEU A 150 -6.49 -3.23 3.28
CA LEU A 150 -5.41 -3.63 2.37
C LEU A 150 -4.07 -3.02 2.78
N ARG A 151 -4.08 -1.79 3.29
CA ARG A 151 -2.88 -1.15 3.82
C ARG A 151 -2.37 -1.87 5.06
N HIS A 152 -3.27 -2.31 5.94
CA HIS A 152 -2.89 -3.15 7.06
C HIS A 152 -2.27 -4.47 6.60
N ALA A 153 -2.88 -5.12 5.61
CA ALA A 153 -2.34 -6.35 5.04
C ALA A 153 -0.94 -6.16 4.44
N ALA A 154 -0.70 -5.05 3.73
CA ALA A 154 0.62 -4.69 3.19
C ALA A 154 1.69 -4.60 4.29
N VAL A 155 1.41 -3.81 5.32
CA VAL A 155 2.32 -3.56 6.44
C VAL A 155 2.59 -4.85 7.23
N SER A 156 1.55 -5.61 7.55
CA SER A 156 1.69 -6.93 8.19
C SER A 156 2.55 -7.88 7.35
N THR A 157 2.33 -7.92 6.04
CA THR A 157 3.09 -8.79 5.12
C THR A 157 4.57 -8.44 5.13
N TRP A 158 4.93 -7.16 5.06
CA TRP A 158 6.33 -6.73 5.12
C TRP A 158 7.01 -7.06 6.44
N LEU A 159 6.32 -6.85 7.56
CA LEU A 159 6.84 -7.18 8.90
C LEU A 159 7.05 -8.69 9.07
N THR A 160 6.06 -9.50 8.69
CA THR A 160 6.17 -10.96 8.73
C THR A 160 7.25 -11.46 7.76
N GLY A 161 7.41 -10.81 6.61
CA GLY A 161 8.49 -11.04 5.65
C GLY A 161 9.89 -10.67 6.17
N GLY A 162 9.99 -10.03 7.34
CA GLY A 162 11.26 -9.71 8.00
C GLY A 162 11.85 -8.36 7.63
N VAL A 163 11.09 -7.49 6.98
CA VAL A 163 11.53 -6.11 6.74
C VAL A 163 11.58 -5.35 8.06
N GLU A 164 12.65 -4.58 8.26
CA GLU A 164 12.87 -3.83 9.51
C GLU A 164 11.72 -2.86 9.79
N PRO A 165 11.20 -2.77 11.04
CA PRO A 165 10.08 -1.89 11.38
C PRO A 165 10.30 -0.42 11.01
N ALA A 166 11.53 0.08 11.13
CA ALA A 166 11.86 1.46 10.74
C ALA A 166 11.60 1.71 9.24
N ARG A 167 12.04 0.78 8.39
CA ARG A 167 11.83 0.84 6.94
C ARG A 167 10.37 0.67 6.56
N VAL A 168 9.65 -0.25 7.22
CA VAL A 168 8.20 -0.41 7.04
C VAL A 168 7.45 0.88 7.39
N ALA A 169 7.82 1.53 8.50
CA ALA A 169 7.18 2.77 8.94
C ALA A 169 7.44 3.92 7.96
N GLU A 170 8.68 4.05 7.46
CA GLU A 170 9.05 5.00 6.41
C GLU A 170 8.23 4.78 5.14
N TRP A 171 8.23 3.54 4.63
CA TRP A 171 7.46 3.17 3.46
C TRP A 171 5.97 3.34 3.65
N ALA A 172 5.40 3.08 4.82
CA ALA A 172 3.99 3.28 5.06
C ALA A 172 3.63 4.77 5.29
N GLY A 173 4.58 5.64 5.64
CA GLY A 173 4.27 7.04 5.99
C GLY A 173 3.60 7.20 7.35
N HIS A 174 4.05 6.43 8.35
CA HIS A 174 3.71 6.66 9.75
C HIS A 174 4.96 6.55 10.65
N SER A 175 4.89 7.05 11.88
CA SER A 175 6.01 6.90 12.82
C SER A 175 6.16 5.44 13.26
N VAL A 176 7.37 5.07 13.66
CA VAL A 176 7.66 3.74 14.23
C VAL A 176 6.84 3.49 15.49
N SER A 177 6.55 4.52 16.28
CA SER A 177 5.66 4.40 17.45
C SER A 177 4.24 3.97 17.08
N VAL A 178 3.67 4.52 16.01
CA VAL A 178 2.35 4.13 15.51
C VAL A 178 2.38 2.69 14.98
N LEU A 179 3.50 2.27 14.37
CA LEU A 179 3.70 0.89 13.97
C LEU A 179 3.64 -0.05 15.17
N TYR A 180 4.38 0.23 16.25
CA TYR A 180 4.34 -0.60 17.45
C TYR A 180 2.97 -0.57 18.15
N GLU A 181 2.29 0.58 18.22
CA GLU A 181 0.93 0.64 18.81
C GLU A 181 -0.07 -0.28 18.09
N VAL A 182 0.05 -0.42 16.78
CA VAL A 182 -0.90 -1.19 15.95
C VAL A 182 -0.46 -2.64 15.76
N TYR A 183 0.86 -2.89 15.69
CA TYR A 183 1.42 -4.19 15.30
C TYR A 183 2.26 -4.88 16.39
N ALA A 184 2.34 -4.34 17.62
CA ALA A 184 3.06 -5.00 18.73
C ALA A 184 2.68 -6.47 18.89
N ALA A 185 1.38 -6.79 18.82
CA ALA A 185 0.90 -8.18 18.94
C ALA A 185 1.46 -9.13 17.85
N PHE A 186 1.80 -8.62 16.67
CA PHE A 186 2.40 -9.40 15.59
C PHE A 186 3.92 -9.56 15.74
N LEU A 187 4.57 -8.59 16.38
CA LEU A 187 6.01 -8.65 16.67
C LEU A 187 6.31 -9.57 17.86
N ASP A 188 5.40 -9.59 18.85
CA ASP A 188 5.54 -10.42 20.06
C ASP A 188 5.21 -11.90 19.81
N GLY A 189 4.36 -12.22 18.82
CA GLY A 189 3.92 -13.59 18.52
C GLY A 189 4.96 -14.49 17.82
N GLY A 190 6.19 -14.01 17.64
CA GLY A 190 7.19 -14.60 16.75
C GLY A 190 8.43 -15.18 17.44
N ASP A 191 8.39 -15.53 18.72
CA ASP A 191 9.62 -15.88 19.46
C ASP A 191 10.41 -17.04 18.82
N GLU A 192 9.73 -18.05 18.26
CA GLU A 192 10.38 -19.14 17.51
C GLU A 192 10.99 -18.66 16.18
N LEU A 193 10.30 -17.78 15.45
CA LEU A 193 10.78 -17.20 14.19
C LEU A 193 11.95 -16.23 14.45
N ALA A 194 11.89 -15.48 15.55
CA ALA A 194 12.94 -14.58 16.02
C ALA A 194 14.20 -15.38 16.40
N ARG A 195 14.05 -16.48 17.14
CA ARG A 195 15.16 -17.40 17.45
C ARG A 195 15.76 -18.02 16.18
N LYS A 196 14.94 -18.44 15.20
CA LYS A 196 15.42 -18.94 13.91
C LYS A 196 16.22 -17.88 13.13
N ARG A 197 15.75 -16.62 13.12
CA ARG A 197 16.49 -15.50 12.51
C ARG A 197 17.82 -15.24 13.21
N VAL A 198 17.86 -15.30 14.55
CA VAL A 198 19.10 -15.17 15.33
C VAL A 198 20.04 -16.34 15.05
N GLN A 199 19.54 -17.58 15.01
CA GLN A 199 20.34 -18.76 14.67
C GLN A 199 20.96 -18.64 13.27
N ALA A 200 20.18 -18.21 12.27
CA ALA A 200 20.69 -17.96 10.93
C ALA A 200 21.78 -16.87 10.92
N ALA A 201 21.57 -15.76 11.64
CA ALA A 201 22.54 -14.66 11.74
C ALA A 201 23.83 -15.07 12.47
N LEU A 202 23.74 -16.01 13.41
CA LEU A 202 24.89 -16.58 14.13
C LEU A 202 25.61 -17.69 13.34
N GLY A 203 25.19 -17.99 12.11
CA GLY A 203 25.80 -19.02 11.27
C GLY A 203 25.41 -20.44 11.64
N HIS A 204 24.31 -20.62 12.38
CA HIS A 204 23.76 -21.93 12.75
C HIS A 204 22.64 -22.41 11.80
N GLY A 205 22.47 -21.76 10.64
CA GLY A 205 21.49 -22.17 9.62
C GLY A 205 22.04 -23.31 8.76
N ALA A 206 21.38 -24.47 8.81
CA ALA A 206 21.53 -25.56 7.84
C ALA A 206 20.92 -25.20 6.48
#